data_AF-A0A846ZH42-F1
#
_entry.id   AF-A0A846ZH42-F1
#
_cell.length_a   1.000
_cell.length_b   1.000
_cell.length_c   1.000
_cell.angle_alpha   90.00
_cell.angle_beta   90.00
_cell.angle_gamma   90.00
#
_symmetry.space_group_name_H-M   'P 1'
#
loop_
_entity.id
_entity.type
_entity.pdbx_description
1 polymer ?
#
loop_
_entity_poly.entity_id
_entity_poly.type
_entity_poly.pdbx_seq_one_letter_code
_entity_poly.pdbx_strand_id
1 'polypeptide(L)'
;MKRDENNLLSLLEKLPLNADERVLVDQAIFRLKVKNEAEDKVVRDLRVAFRSLALNQKLSAPGVKFFTQLEKPNFLQDNAMMWSFWLSQIN
;
A
#
# COMPACT_ATOMS: atom_id res chain seq x y z
N MET A 1 -8.90 2.57 22.97
CA MET A 1 -9.04 1.51 21.95
C MET A 1 -7.81 1.56 21.06
N LYS A 2 -6.79 0.74 21.34
CA LYS A 2 -5.66 0.54 20.43
C LYS A 2 -6.14 -0.50 19.41
N ARG A 3 -6.42 -0.08 18.17
CA ARG A 3 -6.69 -1.02 17.07
C ARG A 3 -5.33 -1.58 16.68
N ASP A 4 -5.09 -2.82 17.07
CA ASP A 4 -3.87 -3.58 16.86
C ASP A 4 -3.43 -3.55 15.39
N GLU A 5 -2.18 -3.11 15.18
CA GLU A 5 -1.08 -3.61 14.31
C GLU A 5 -1.34 -4.35 12.96
N ASN A 6 -2.58 -4.46 12.49
CA ASN A 6 -3.01 -5.07 11.23
C ASN A 6 -3.73 -4.03 10.36
N ASN A 7 -3.19 -2.80 10.26
CA ASN A 7 -3.78 -1.71 9.48
C ASN A 7 -2.97 -1.43 8.21
N LEU A 8 -3.67 -1.05 7.14
CA LEU A 8 -3.11 -0.71 5.83
C LEU A 8 -1.93 0.25 5.98
N LEU A 9 -2.05 1.17 6.93
CA LEU A 9 -1.01 2.07 7.37
C LEU A 9 0.34 1.39 7.64
N SER A 10 0.36 0.35 8.47
CA SER A 10 1.60 -0.33 8.87
C SER A 10 2.26 -1.06 7.72
N LEU A 11 1.46 -1.55 6.76
CA LEU A 11 1.95 -2.09 5.49
C LEU A 11 2.63 -0.99 4.68
N LEU A 12 1.95 0.14 4.50
CA LEU A 12 2.44 1.31 3.75
C LEU A 12 3.75 1.87 4.33
N GLU A 13 3.89 1.91 5.66
CA GLU A 13 5.10 2.42 6.32
C GLU A 13 6.33 1.54 6.13
N LYS A 14 6.14 0.21 6.04
CA LYS A 14 7.21 -0.80 6.00
C LYS A 14 7.56 -1.26 4.58
N LEU A 15 6.83 -0.80 3.58
CA LEU A 15 7.02 -1.18 2.18
C LEU A 15 8.40 -0.68 1.66
N PRO A 16 9.27 -1.57 1.15
CA PRO A 16 10.59 -1.20 0.62
C PRO A 16 10.43 -0.63 -0.80
N LEU A 17 10.11 0.66 -0.86
CA LEU A 17 9.78 1.37 -2.11
C LEU A 17 10.89 2.31 -2.56
N ASN A 18 10.92 2.60 -3.86
CA ASN A 18 11.79 3.65 -4.41
C ASN A 18 11.24 5.06 -4.10
N ALA A 19 12.01 6.10 -4.42
CA ALA A 19 11.62 7.49 -4.09
C ALA A 19 10.28 7.92 -4.71
N ASP A 20 10.04 7.59 -5.99
CA ASP A 20 8.81 7.95 -6.69
C ASP A 20 7.58 7.26 -6.10
N GLU A 21 7.70 5.98 -5.75
CA GLU A 21 6.67 5.20 -5.07
C GLU A 21 6.42 5.68 -3.64
N ARG A 22 7.50 6.02 -2.92
CA ARG A 22 7.43 6.45 -1.53
C ARG A 22 6.65 7.76 -1.38
N VAL A 23 6.79 8.69 -2.33
CA VAL A 23 5.99 9.93 -2.35
C VAL A 23 4.50 9.63 -2.39
N LEU A 24 4.06 8.67 -3.22
CA LEU A 24 2.64 8.30 -3.34
C LEU A 24 2.14 7.60 -2.07
N VAL A 25 2.98 6.74 -1.49
CA VAL A 25 2.65 6.01 -0.27
C VAL A 25 2.62 6.92 0.94
N ASP A 26 3.54 7.88 1.06
CA ASP A 26 3.54 8.87 2.14
C ASP A 26 2.30 9.77 2.06
N GLN A 27 1.84 10.12 0.86
CA GLN A 27 0.56 10.82 0.67
C GLN A 27 -0.63 9.97 1.15
N ALA A 28 -0.64 8.67 0.85
CA ALA A 28 -1.67 7.75 1.34
C ALA A 28 -1.64 7.61 2.87
N ILE A 29 -0.45 7.46 3.47
CA ILE A 29 -0.24 7.44 4.93
C ILE A 29 -0.79 8.73 5.57
N PHE A 30 -0.50 9.89 4.98
CA PHE A 30 -1.02 11.17 5.47
C PHE A 30 -2.55 11.23 5.42
N ARG A 31 -3.16 10.77 4.33
CA ARG A 31 -4.62 10.72 4.19
C ARG A 31 -5.28 9.79 5.22
N LEU A 32 -4.65 8.65 5.52
CA LEU A 32 -5.11 7.73 6.55
C LEU A 32 -4.93 8.29 7.97
N LYS A 33 -3.76 8.86 8.30
CA LYS A 33 -3.44 9.35 9.66
C LYS A 33 -4.08 10.68 9.99
N VAL A 34 -4.01 11.64 9.08
CA VAL A 34 -4.31 13.05 9.36
C VAL A 34 -5.70 13.42 8.88
N LYS A 35 -6.08 12.94 7.69
CA LYS A 35 -7.43 13.20 7.15
C LYS A 35 -8.47 12.18 7.58
N ASN A 36 -8.05 11.08 8.21
CA ASN A 36 -8.90 9.95 8.59
C ASN A 36 -9.79 9.49 7.41
N GLU A 37 -9.23 9.53 6.19
CA GLU A 37 -9.93 9.07 5.00
C GLU A 37 -10.15 7.56 5.08
N ALA A 38 -11.27 7.11 4.52
CA ALA A 38 -11.61 5.70 4.50
C ALA A 38 -10.58 4.90 3.68
N GLU A 39 -10.18 3.74 4.20
CA GLU A 39 -9.12 2.90 3.61
C GLU A 39 -9.46 2.46 2.19
N ASP A 40 -10.73 2.20 1.90
CA ASP A 40 -11.23 1.82 0.58
C ASP A 40 -11.01 2.93 -0.47
N LYS A 41 -11.18 4.19 -0.07
CA LYS A 41 -10.89 5.35 -0.91
C LYS A 41 -9.38 5.47 -1.15
N VAL A 42 -8.57 5.34 -0.10
CA VAL A 42 -7.11 5.44 -0.20
C VAL A 42 -6.52 4.30 -1.05
N VAL A 43 -7.04 3.08 -0.92
CA VAL A 43 -6.64 1.93 -1.76
C VAL A 43 -7.00 2.17 -3.23
N ARG A 44 -8.18 2.69 -3.53
CA ARG A 44 -8.56 3.04 -4.91
C ARG A 44 -7.62 4.08 -5.52
N ASP A 45 -7.28 5.12 -4.77
CA ASP A 45 -6.35 6.15 -5.24
C ASP A 45 -4.93 5.58 -5.42
N LEU A 46 -4.47 4.72 -4.51
CA LEU A 46 -3.20 4.02 -4.64
C LEU A 46 -3.15 3.14 -5.88
N ARG A 47 -4.25 2.44 -6.25
CA ARG A 47 -4.30 1.64 -7.50
C ARG A 47 -4.05 2.51 -8.72
N VAL A 48 -4.73 3.65 -8.80
CA VAL A 48 -4.56 4.58 -9.92
C VAL A 48 -3.12 5.12 -9.97
N ALA A 49 -2.56 5.47 -8.81
CA ALA A 49 -1.21 6.03 -8.72
C ALA A 49 -0.13 5.00 -9.10
N PHE A 50 -0.21 3.78 -8.56
CA PHE A 50 0.71 2.68 -8.90
C PHE A 50 0.55 2.21 -10.35
N ARG A 51 -0.68 2.23 -10.90
CA ARG A 51 -0.90 1.96 -12.32
C ARG A 51 -0.19 2.98 -13.20
N SER A 52 -0.22 4.27 -12.83
CA SER A 52 0.54 5.30 -13.53
C SER A 52 2.05 5.04 -13.46
N LEU A 53 2.59 4.68 -12.31
CA LEU A 53 4.01 4.30 -12.19
C LEU A 53 4.36 3.05 -13.03
N ALA A 54 3.46 2.07 -13.08
CA ALA A 54 3.64 0.86 -13.90
C ALA A 54 3.75 1.21 -15.39
N LEU A 55 2.86 2.08 -15.88
CA LEU A 55 2.85 2.54 -17.27
C LEU A 55 4.13 3.30 -17.63
N ASN A 56 4.69 4.04 -16.66
CA ASN A 56 5.95 4.77 -16.83
C ASN A 56 7.19 3.89 -16.56
N GLN A 57 7.03 2.58 -16.31
CA GLN A 57 8.11 1.65 -15.96
C GLN A 57 8.96 2.10 -14.75
N LYS A 58 8.34 2.84 -13.83
CA LYS A 58 8.98 3.39 -12.62
C LYS A 58 8.80 2.52 -11.38
N LEU A 59 8.15 1.36 -11.51
CA LEU A 59 7.95 0.47 -10.38
C LEU A 59 9.21 -0.34 -10.05
N SER A 60 9.57 -0.34 -8.78
CA SER A 60 10.55 -1.26 -8.21
C SER A 60 9.97 -2.68 -8.15
N ALA A 61 10.83 -3.70 -8.03
CA ALA A 61 10.35 -5.08 -7.88
C ALA A 61 9.39 -5.25 -6.68
N PRO A 62 9.64 -4.66 -5.49
CA PRO A 62 8.66 -4.63 -4.41
C PRO A 62 7.38 -3.88 -4.76
N GLY A 63 7.48 -2.74 -5.47
CA GLY A 63 6.32 -1.96 -5.91
C GLY A 63 5.42 -2.69 -6.90
N VAL A 64 5.99 -3.47 -7.82
CA VAL A 64 5.22 -4.36 -8.72
C VAL A 64 4.48 -5.43 -7.92
N LYS A 65 5.15 -6.08 -6.96
CA LYS A 65 4.51 -7.07 -6.09
C LYS A 65 3.38 -6.44 -5.28
N PHE A 66 3.60 -5.23 -4.75
CA PHE A 66 2.58 -4.49 -4.02
C PHE A 66 1.38 -4.17 -4.90
N PHE A 67 1.61 -3.60 -6.07
CA PHE A 67 0.56 -3.27 -7.03
C PHE A 67 -0.26 -4.50 -7.44
N THR A 68 0.40 -5.64 -7.64
CA THR A 68 -0.27 -6.91 -7.97
C THR A 68 -1.21 -7.38 -6.85
N GLN A 69 -0.81 -7.21 -5.58
CA GLN A 69 -1.72 -7.48 -4.46
C GLN A 69 -2.83 -6.44 -4.40
N LEU A 70 -2.48 -5.17 -4.60
CA LEU A 70 -3.41 -4.05 -4.54
C LEU A 70 -4.56 -4.21 -5.53
N GLU A 71 -4.30 -4.72 -6.74
CA GLU A 71 -5.32 -4.99 -7.78
C GLU A 71 -6.33 -6.09 -7.40
N LYS A 72 -6.06 -6.91 -6.38
CA LYS A 72 -7.01 -7.96 -5.97
C LYS A 72 -8.31 -7.35 -5.41
N PRO A 73 -9.49 -7.89 -5.76
CA PRO A 73 -10.78 -7.32 -5.38
C PRO A 73 -10.95 -7.17 -3.86
N ASN A 74 -10.43 -8.10 -3.08
CA ASN A 74 -10.53 -8.12 -1.63
C ASN A 74 -9.22 -7.72 -0.93
N PHE A 75 -8.38 -6.86 -1.54
CA PHE A 75 -7.04 -6.52 -1.02
C PHE A 75 -6.98 -6.23 0.49
N LEU A 76 -7.91 -5.44 1.02
CA LEU A 76 -7.97 -5.13 2.46
C LEU A 76 -8.33 -6.37 3.29
N GLN A 77 -9.29 -7.16 2.84
CA GLN A 77 -9.86 -8.28 3.59
C GLN A 77 -8.98 -9.55 3.51
N ASP A 78 -8.44 -9.83 2.31
CA ASP A 78 -7.58 -10.98 2.04
C ASP A 78 -6.21 -10.86 2.70
N ASN A 79 -5.72 -9.63 2.87
CA ASN A 79 -4.35 -9.40 3.31
C ASN A 79 -4.23 -8.85 4.73
N ALA A 80 -5.33 -8.41 5.38
CA ALA A 80 -5.29 -7.87 6.75
C ALA A 80 -4.58 -8.80 7.76
N MET A 81 -4.72 -10.12 7.62
CA MET A 81 -4.04 -11.09 8.49
C MET A 81 -2.65 -11.54 7.97
N MET A 82 -2.34 -11.26 6.70
CA MET A 82 -1.17 -11.80 6.00
C MET A 82 -0.12 -10.73 5.65
N TRP A 83 -0.34 -9.46 6.00
CA TRP A 83 0.59 -8.36 5.68
C TRP A 83 1.99 -8.55 6.26
N SER A 84 2.10 -9.03 7.49
CA SER A 84 3.39 -9.32 8.13
C SER A 84 4.16 -10.41 7.38
N PHE A 85 3.49 -11.51 7.02
CA PHE A 85 4.07 -12.59 6.23
C PHE A 85 4.47 -12.09 4.83
N TRP A 86 3.60 -11.34 4.17
CA TRP A 86 3.86 -10.81 2.83
C TRP A 86 5.03 -9.83 2.80
N LEU A 87 5.14 -8.92 3.78
CA LEU A 87 6.28 -8.02 3.93
C LEU A 87 7.61 -8.81 4.05
N SER A 88 7.61 -9.93 4.77
CA SER A 88 8.78 -10.80 4.87
C SER A 88 9.17 -11.48 3.55
N GLN A 89 8.28 -11.59 2.56
CA GLN A 89 8.54 -12.22 1.26
C GLN A 89 9.03 -11.22 0.19
N ILE A 90 9.00 -9.93 0.50
CA ILE A 90 9.40 -8.86 -0.42
C ILE A 90 10.59 -8.02 0.06
N ASN A 91 10.99 -8.21 1.32
CA ASN A 91 12.15 -7.58 1.94
C ASN A 91 13.43 -8.40 1.71
#